data_AF-A0A162IE66-F1
#
_entry.id   AF-A0A162IE66-F1
#
_cell.length_a   1.000
_cell.length_b   1.000
_cell.length_c   1.000
_cell.angle_alpha   90.00
_cell.angle_beta   90.00
_cell.angle_gamma   90.00
#
_symmetry.space_group_name_H-M   'P 1'
#
loop_
_entity.id
_entity.type
_entity.pdbx_description
1 polymer ?
#
loop_
_entity_poly.entity_id
_entity_poly.type
_entity_poly.pdbx_seq_one_letter_code
_entity_poly.pdbx_strand_id
1 'polypeptide(L)'
;MCNWNSVLSLNDINTNNLVAMNNLLLKTQAGRTTYCGKRVIVTVNGVTSSTPFFIGDGCERCARGSDSVWNPSAAAGLDFSFTALDTLSPLACSNGHIDISFDIVNKTLYHFDV
;
A
#
# COMPACT_ATOMS: atom_id res chain seq x y z
N MET A 1 -0.31 8.09 -9.24
CA MET A 1 0.83 7.16 -9.27
C MET A 1 0.25 5.80 -9.66
N CYS A 2 1.07 4.82 -10.06
CA CYS A 2 0.69 3.64 -10.88
C CYS A 2 -0.03 3.91 -12.22
N ASN A 3 -1.01 4.80 -12.29
CA ASN A 3 -1.49 5.38 -13.55
C ASN A 3 -1.16 6.89 -13.57
N TRP A 4 -0.47 7.35 -14.61
CA TRP A 4 -0.05 8.76 -14.76
C TRP A 4 -0.93 9.54 -15.74
N ASN A 5 -1.56 8.84 -16.68
CA ASN A 5 -2.35 9.46 -17.74
C ASN A 5 -3.79 9.70 -17.31
N SER A 6 -4.26 8.95 -16.31
CA SER A 6 -5.55 9.16 -15.68
C SER A 6 -5.53 8.85 -14.18
N VAL A 7 -6.31 9.60 -13.43
CA VAL A 7 -6.59 9.32 -12.02
C VAL A 7 -7.71 8.29 -11.96
N LEU A 8 -7.47 7.19 -11.27
CA LEU A 8 -8.48 6.16 -11.01
C LEU A 8 -8.91 6.25 -9.55
N SER A 9 -10.21 6.36 -9.32
CA SER A 9 -10.80 6.24 -7.99
C SER A 9 -10.89 4.78 -7.56
N LEU A 10 -11.13 4.53 -6.27
CA LEU A 10 -11.42 3.17 -5.78
C LEU A 10 -12.65 2.55 -6.44
N ASN A 11 -13.60 3.38 -6.91
CA ASN A 11 -14.76 2.92 -7.68
C ASN A 11 -14.34 2.44 -9.08
N ASP A 12 -13.43 3.13 -9.75
CA ASP A 12 -12.92 2.73 -11.07
C ASP A 12 -12.11 1.42 -10.99
N ILE A 13 -11.38 1.24 -9.88
CA ILE A 13 -10.61 0.03 -9.58
C ILE A 13 -11.51 -1.11 -9.04
N ASN A 14 -12.70 -0.76 -8.55
CA ASN A 14 -13.72 -1.66 -7.99
C ASN A 14 -13.23 -2.48 -6.77
N THR A 15 -12.39 -1.89 -5.92
CA THR A 15 -11.96 -2.51 -4.65
C THR A 15 -11.24 -1.50 -3.73
N ASN A 16 -11.30 -1.75 -2.42
CA ASN A 16 -10.58 -1.02 -1.38
C ASN A 16 -9.26 -1.68 -0.97
N ASN A 17 -8.88 -2.80 -1.59
CA ASN A 17 -7.69 -3.59 -1.24
C ASN A 17 -6.40 -3.02 -1.87
N LEU A 18 -6.44 -1.78 -2.33
CA LEU A 18 -5.26 -1.07 -2.79
C LEU A 18 -4.49 -0.51 -1.58
N VAL A 19 -3.16 -0.57 -1.66
CA VAL A 19 -2.26 0.13 -0.75
C VAL A 19 -1.36 1.09 -1.52
N ALA A 20 -0.96 2.17 -0.88
CA ALA A 20 0.05 3.07 -1.38
C ALA A 20 1.40 2.79 -0.71
N MET A 21 2.48 2.79 -1.49
CA MET A 21 3.84 2.50 -0.99
C MET A 21 4.75 3.71 -1.10
N ASN A 22 6.02 3.59 -0.69
CA ASN A 22 7.05 4.60 -0.94
C ASN A 22 6.99 5.12 -2.39
N ASN A 23 6.62 6.38 -2.51
CA ASN A 23 6.30 6.98 -3.79
C ASN A 23 7.52 7.21 -4.70
N LEU A 24 8.72 7.29 -4.12
CA LEU A 24 9.97 7.50 -4.86
C LEU A 24 10.25 6.31 -5.78
N LEU A 25 9.89 5.10 -5.35
CA LEU A 25 10.01 3.88 -6.13
C LEU A 25 9.06 3.87 -7.35
N LEU A 26 7.99 4.67 -7.35
CA LEU A 26 7.01 4.72 -8.44
C LEU A 26 7.22 5.89 -9.43
N LYS A 27 8.26 6.72 -9.20
CA LYS A 27 8.57 7.87 -10.07
C LYS A 27 9.13 7.47 -11.43
N THR A 28 9.70 6.27 -11.57
CA THR A 28 10.26 5.75 -12.83
C THR A 28 9.34 4.72 -13.49
N GLN A 29 9.47 4.53 -14.80
CA GLN A 29 8.76 3.47 -15.52
C GLN A 29 9.13 2.09 -14.96
N ALA A 30 10.42 1.82 -14.78
CA ALA A 30 10.91 0.55 -14.25
C ALA A 30 10.28 0.22 -12.90
N GLY A 31 10.25 1.20 -11.98
CA GLY A 31 9.64 1.02 -10.68
C GLY A 31 8.13 0.75 -10.76
N ARG A 32 7.40 1.44 -11.64
CA ARG A 32 5.97 1.13 -11.88
C ARG A 32 5.78 -0.29 -12.41
N THR A 33 6.56 -0.71 -13.42
CA THR A 33 6.51 -2.08 -13.95
C THR A 33 6.82 -3.12 -12.87
N THR A 34 7.73 -2.80 -11.95
CA THR A 34 8.09 -3.69 -10.85
C THR A 34 6.98 -3.82 -9.81
N TYR A 35 6.35 -2.71 -9.39
CA TYR A 35 5.51 -2.70 -8.19
C TYR A 35 4.01 -2.57 -8.46
N CYS A 36 3.59 -1.79 -9.46
CA CYS A 36 2.18 -1.48 -9.65
C CYS A 36 1.36 -2.73 -9.98
N GLY A 37 0.23 -2.87 -9.28
CA GLY A 37 -0.65 -4.02 -9.40
C GLY A 37 -0.15 -5.30 -8.74
N LYS A 38 1.08 -5.31 -8.20
CA LYS A 38 1.65 -6.50 -7.55
C LYS A 38 1.01 -6.75 -6.20
N ARG A 39 0.77 -8.03 -5.91
CA ARG A 39 0.22 -8.50 -4.66
C ARG A 39 1.14 -8.15 -3.50
N VAL A 40 0.54 -7.66 -2.43
CA VAL A 40 1.16 -7.45 -1.14
C VAL A 40 0.60 -8.49 -0.17
N ILE A 41 1.48 -9.25 0.47
CA ILE A 41 1.15 -10.12 1.59
C ILE A 41 1.40 -9.31 2.85
N VAL A 42 0.38 -9.11 3.68
CA VAL A 42 0.48 -8.32 4.92
C VAL A 42 0.30 -9.24 6.10
N THR A 43 1.17 -9.12 7.10
CA THR A 43 1.13 -9.89 8.34
C THR A 43 1.05 -8.94 9.52
N VAL A 44 0.10 -9.19 10.42
CA VAL A 44 -0.13 -8.41 11.65
C VAL A 44 -0.02 -9.37 12.82
N ASN A 45 0.85 -9.05 13.80
CA ASN A 45 1.08 -9.91 14.98
C ASN A 45 1.37 -11.39 14.64
N GLY A 46 2.12 -11.63 13.55
CA GLY A 46 2.45 -12.97 13.08
C GLY A 46 1.34 -13.69 12.28
N VAL A 47 0.17 -13.07 12.11
CA VAL A 47 -0.94 -13.62 11.33
C VAL A 47 -1.02 -12.95 9.97
N THR A 48 -0.87 -13.74 8.91
CA THR A 48 -1.00 -13.26 7.54
C THR A 48 -2.46 -13.00 7.17
N SER A 49 -2.75 -11.81 6.65
CA SER A 49 -4.06 -11.43 6.14
C SER A 49 -4.39 -12.22 4.87
N SER A 50 -5.62 -12.71 4.78
CA SER A 50 -6.17 -13.33 3.57
C SER A 50 -6.56 -12.32 2.49
N THR A 51 -6.60 -11.03 2.84
CA THR A 51 -7.02 -9.94 1.94
C THR A 51 -6.04 -9.82 0.77
N PRO A 52 -6.52 -9.77 -0.49
CA PRO A 52 -5.65 -9.72 -1.66
C PRO A 52 -5.19 -8.27 -1.94
N PHE A 53 -4.32 -7.74 -1.07
CA PHE A 53 -3.79 -6.39 -1.25
C PHE A 53 -2.91 -6.28 -2.49
N PHE A 54 -2.87 -5.09 -3.10
CA PHE A 54 -1.93 -4.78 -4.17
C PHE A 54 -1.47 -3.32 -4.14
N ILE A 55 -0.28 -3.06 -4.68
CA ILE A 55 0.23 -1.70 -4.85
C ILE A 55 -0.59 -1.00 -5.93
N GLY A 56 -1.17 0.16 -5.62
CA GLY A 56 -1.87 0.94 -6.64
C GLY A 56 -1.68 2.44 -6.55
N ASP A 57 -0.95 2.93 -5.55
CA ASP A 57 -0.55 4.33 -5.51
C ASP A 57 0.78 4.53 -4.78
N GLY A 58 1.26 5.78 -4.74
CA GLY A 58 2.43 6.17 -3.98
C GLY A 58 2.09 7.15 -2.85
N CYS A 59 2.71 6.93 -1.70
CA CYS A 59 2.56 7.70 -0.50
C CYS A 59 3.87 8.47 -0.21
N GLU A 60 3.78 9.80 -0.20
CA GLU A 60 4.93 10.69 0.03
C GLU A 60 5.48 10.56 1.46
N ARG A 61 4.60 10.40 2.46
CA ARG A 61 5.01 10.20 3.86
C ARG A 61 5.73 8.86 4.05
N CYS A 62 5.32 7.85 3.29
CA CYS A 62 5.90 6.50 3.28
C CYS A 62 7.32 6.45 2.70
N ALA A 63 7.75 7.52 2.03
CA ALA A 63 9.08 7.61 1.43
C ALA A 63 10.16 8.18 2.36
N ARG A 64 9.77 8.73 3.52
CA ARG A 64 10.66 9.58 4.33
C ARG A 64 10.76 9.16 5.79
N GLY A 65 10.05 8.11 6.19
CA GLY A 65 10.00 7.66 7.57
C GLY A 65 11.00 6.56 7.91
N SER A 66 11.11 6.26 9.20
CA SER A 66 11.85 5.10 9.71
C SER A 66 10.97 3.87 9.73
N ASP A 67 11.55 2.68 9.53
CA ASP A 67 10.90 1.39 9.79
C ASP A 67 10.83 1.06 11.29
N SER A 68 11.61 1.74 12.13
CA SER A 68 11.74 1.44 13.57
C SER A 68 11.01 2.41 14.50
N VAL A 69 10.59 3.57 13.98
CA VAL A 69 9.95 4.62 14.78
C VAL A 69 8.79 5.20 13.99
N TRP A 70 7.59 5.07 14.54
CA TRP A 70 6.41 5.71 13.99
C TRP A 70 6.48 7.24 14.14
N ASN A 71 6.16 7.96 13.06
CA ASN A 71 6.01 9.41 13.08
C ASN A 71 4.85 9.82 12.13
N PRO A 72 3.84 10.55 12.62
CA PRO A 72 2.69 10.97 11.83
C PRO A 72 3.03 11.94 10.69
N SER A 73 4.25 12.46 10.60
CA SER A 73 4.71 13.28 9.47
C SER A 73 5.55 12.50 8.46
N ALA A 74 6.12 11.35 8.84
CA ALA A 74 6.99 10.53 8.00
C ALA A 74 7.19 9.14 8.64
N ALA A 75 6.43 8.14 8.21
CA ALA A 75 6.56 6.75 8.67
C ALA A 75 6.78 5.86 7.45
N ALA A 76 7.75 4.94 7.50
CA ALA A 76 7.90 3.97 6.43
C ALA A 76 6.76 2.94 6.46
N GLY A 77 6.56 2.22 5.36
CA GLY A 77 5.53 1.19 5.24
C GLY A 77 4.51 1.47 4.13
N LEU A 78 3.26 1.10 4.41
CA LEU A 78 2.14 1.14 3.48
C LEU A 78 1.02 2.02 4.03
N ASP A 79 0.39 2.79 3.15
CA ASP A 79 -0.83 3.53 3.45
C ASP A 79 -2.03 2.77 2.90
N PHE A 80 -2.99 2.47 3.76
CA PHE A 80 -4.15 1.62 3.45
C PHE A 80 -5.39 2.48 3.31
N SER A 81 -6.37 2.01 2.54
CA SER A 81 -7.73 2.54 2.68
C SER A 81 -8.21 2.33 4.13
N PHE A 82 -9.02 3.26 4.63
CA PHE A 82 -9.53 3.19 5.99
C PHE A 82 -10.18 1.83 6.31
N THR A 83 -11.05 1.35 5.41
CA THR A 83 -11.75 0.06 5.60
C THR A 83 -10.80 -1.13 5.59
N ALA A 84 -9.73 -1.09 4.78
CA ALA A 84 -8.74 -2.16 4.75
C ALA A 84 -7.96 -2.21 6.07
N LEU A 85 -7.56 -1.05 6.60
CA LEU A 85 -6.79 -0.97 7.83
C LEU A 85 -7.63 -1.38 9.05
N ASP A 86 -8.89 -0.96 9.12
CA ASP A 86 -9.84 -1.34 10.19
C ASP A 86 -10.08 -2.86 10.23
N THR A 87 -10.11 -3.51 9.07
CA THR A 87 -10.21 -4.97 8.96
C THR A 87 -8.96 -5.69 9.49
N LEU A 88 -7.78 -5.08 9.36
CA LEU A 88 -6.53 -5.64 9.84
C LEU A 88 -6.37 -5.50 11.36
N SER A 89 -6.92 -4.43 11.95
CA SER A 89 -6.88 -4.22 13.39
C SER A 89 -7.94 -3.21 13.84
N PRO A 90 -8.79 -3.55 14.83
CA PRO A 90 -9.80 -2.63 15.35
C PRO A 90 -9.20 -1.43 16.09
N LEU A 91 -7.91 -1.47 16.45
CA LEU A 91 -7.20 -0.36 17.10
C LEU A 91 -6.55 0.61 16.11
N ALA A 92 -6.57 0.29 14.81
CA ALA A 92 -5.90 1.13 13.82
C ALA A 92 -6.49 2.54 13.74
N CYS A 93 -7.81 2.66 13.91
CA CYS A 93 -8.50 3.95 13.89
C CYS A 93 -8.07 4.84 15.08
N SER A 94 -8.00 4.29 16.29
CA SER A 94 -7.60 5.06 17.48
C SER A 94 -6.12 5.44 17.47
N ASN A 95 -5.27 4.58 16.90
CA ASN A 95 -3.82 4.77 16.92
C ASN A 95 -3.31 5.53 15.68
N GLY A 96 -4.08 5.55 14.59
CA GLY A 96 -3.66 6.09 13.29
C GLY A 96 -2.58 5.26 12.58
N HIS A 97 -2.16 4.13 13.17
CA HIS A 97 -1.22 3.17 12.59
C HIS A 97 -1.34 1.80 13.27
N ILE A 98 -0.76 0.79 12.64
CA ILE A 98 -0.45 -0.51 13.23
C ILE A 98 0.90 -1.00 12.72
N ASP A 99 1.56 -1.84 13.51
CA ASP A 99 2.79 -2.49 13.08
C ASP A 99 2.45 -3.69 12.19
N ILE A 100 3.14 -3.77 11.05
CA ILE A 100 2.97 -4.84 10.07
C ILE A 100 4.34 -5.33 9.61
N SER A 101 4.38 -6.55 9.11
CA SER A 101 5.36 -6.95 8.10
C SER A 101 4.67 -7.19 6.77
N PHE A 102 5.37 -6.99 5.66
CA PHE A 102 4.79 -7.22 4.34
C PHE A 102 5.82 -7.67 3.32
N ASP A 103 5.34 -8.44 2.34
CA ASP A 103 6.10 -8.86 1.17
C ASP A 103 5.36 -8.46 -0.11
N ILE A 104 6.07 -7.86 -1.07
CA ILE A 104 5.56 -7.62 -2.41
C ILE A 104 5.99 -8.78 -3.29
N VAL A 105 5.04 -9.59 -3.74
CA VAL A 105 5.33 -10.79 -4.54
C VAL A 105 5.06 -10.56 -6.02
N ASN A 106 5.75 -11.31 -6.88
CA ASN A 106 5.58 -11.22 -8.33
C ASN A 106 4.29 -11.93 -8.81
N LYS A 107 3.14 -11.51 -8.28
CA LYS A 107 1.80 -11.88 -8.74
C LYS A 107 1.01 -10.60 -8.97
N THR A 108 0.59 -10.36 -10.21
CA THR A 108 -0.24 -9.20 -10.54
C THR A 108 -1.71 -9.48 -10.19
N LEU A 109 -2.35 -8.57 -9.46
CA LEU A 109 -3.78 -8.62 -9.12
C LEU A 109 -4.58 -7.54 -9.85
N TYR A 110 -3.93 -6.47 -10.29
CA TYR A 110 -4.55 -5.39 -11.06
C TYR A 110 -3.60 -4.93 -12.16
N HIS A 111 -4.11 -4.66 -13.35
CA HIS A 111 -3.32 -4.14 -14.47
C HIS A 111 -3.58 -2.65 -14.62
N PHE A 112 -2.56 -1.84 -14.32
CA PHE A 112 -2.55 -0.42 -14.64
C PHE A 112 -1.96 -0.22 -16.02
N ASP A 113 -2.46 0.77 -16.76
CA ASP A 113 -1.85 1.25 -18.01
C ASP A 113 -0.60 2.08 -17.67
N VAL A 114 0.47 1.40 -17.26
CA VAL A 114 1.74 1.98 -16.76
C VAL A 114 2.70 2.47 -17.81
#